data_AF-A0A9Q0M277-F1
#
_entry.id   AF-A0A9Q0M277-F1
#
_cell.length_a   1.000
_cell.length_b   1.000
_cell.length_c   1.000
_cell.angle_alpha   90.00
_cell.angle_beta   90.00
_cell.angle_gamma   90.00
#
_symmetry.space_group_name_H-M   'P 1'
#
loop_
_entity.id
_entity.type
_entity.pdbx_description
1 polymer ?
#
loop_
_entity_poly.entity_id
_entity_poly.type
_entity_poly.pdbx_seq_one_letter_code
_entity_poly.pdbx_strand_id
1 'polypeptide(L)'
;MVVNPKSTLECHRREYTYMAVKSDKETGKRCTGFITVESCWGRCNSGEITDYHFPYKKSYHYVCMHGEQKKSMFELNDCDPDAPRYLRYYEAVVAKTCVCRMCETSQANCESFPTVYN
;
A
#
# COMPACT_ATOMS: atom_id res chain seq x y z
N MET A 1 -10.58 12.12 -16.24
CA MET A 1 -9.36 12.93 -16.47
C MET A 1 -8.20 11.96 -16.62
N VAL A 2 -7.37 12.13 -17.65
CA VAL A 2 -6.20 11.27 -17.86
C VAL A 2 -5.06 11.82 -17.00
N VAL A 3 -4.67 11.09 -15.96
CA VAL A 3 -3.56 11.48 -15.08
C VAL A 3 -2.25 11.15 -15.79
N ASN A 4 -1.36 12.14 -15.96
CA ASN A 4 0.00 11.89 -16.44
C ASN A 4 0.89 11.49 -15.25
N PRO A 5 1.38 10.24 -15.20
CA PRO A 5 2.13 9.77 -14.04
C PRO A 5 3.51 10.43 -13.88
N LYS A 6 4.04 11.10 -14.92
CA LYS A 6 5.34 11.79 -14.84
C LYS A 6 5.23 13.21 -14.29
N SER A 7 4.08 13.87 -14.47
CA SER A 7 3.92 15.29 -14.16
C SER A 7 2.90 15.59 -13.07
N THR A 8 2.11 14.60 -12.63
CA THR A 8 1.14 14.84 -11.56
C THR A 8 1.84 15.16 -10.23
N LEU A 9 1.31 16.16 -9.53
CA LEU A 9 1.76 16.60 -8.21
C LEU A 9 0.80 16.18 -7.09
N GLU A 10 -0.21 15.40 -7.42
CA GLU A 10 -1.28 14.99 -6.51
C GLU A 10 -1.18 13.51 -6.16
N CYS A 11 -1.90 13.12 -5.11
CA CYS A 11 -2.03 11.75 -4.64
C CYS A 11 -3.30 11.13 -5.26
N HIS A 12 -3.14 9.99 -5.92
CA HIS A 12 -4.18 9.33 -6.71
C HIS A 12 -4.39 7.90 -6.28
N ARG A 13 -5.57 7.38 -6.62
CA ARG A 13 -5.84 5.94 -6.58
C ARG A 13 -5.27 5.27 -7.82
N ARG A 14 -4.64 4.12 -7.65
CA ARG A 14 -4.01 3.34 -8.71
C ARG A 14 -4.12 1.85 -8.42
N GLU A 15 -4.35 1.08 -9.48
CA GLU A 15 -4.32 -0.38 -9.42
C GLU A 15 -2.89 -0.93 -9.36
N TYR A 16 -2.71 -1.91 -8.49
CA TYR A 16 -1.48 -2.68 -8.35
C TYR A 16 -1.80 -4.16 -8.40
N THR A 17 -1.11 -4.89 -9.28
CA THR A 17 -1.20 -6.34 -9.36
C THR A 17 0.02 -6.97 -8.73
N TYR A 18 -0.19 -7.92 -7.83
CA TYR A 18 0.89 -8.69 -7.21
C TYR A 18 0.47 -10.13 -6.97
N MET A 19 1.47 -11.02 -6.80
CA MET A 19 1.24 -12.41 -6.47
C MET A 19 0.95 -12.53 -4.97
N ALA A 20 -0.30 -12.81 -4.62
CA ALA A 20 -0.72 -13.12 -3.26
C ALA A 20 -0.41 -14.59 -2.94
N VAL A 21 -0.02 -14.84 -1.69
CA VAL A 21 0.24 -16.18 -1.15
C VAL A 21 -0.47 -16.30 0.18
N LYS A 22 -1.32 -17.32 0.32
CA LYS A 22 -1.97 -17.68 1.58
C LYS A 22 -1.57 -19.09 1.96
N SER A 23 -0.89 -19.23 3.09
CA SER A 23 -0.44 -20.52 3.62
C SER A 23 -1.15 -20.88 4.91
N ASP A 24 -1.36 -22.17 5.09
CA ASP A 24 -1.80 -22.75 6.35
C ASP A 24 -0.59 -23.18 7.19
N LYS A 25 -0.57 -22.81 8.47
CA LYS A 25 0.58 -23.07 9.34
C LYS A 25 0.66 -24.53 9.81
N GLU A 26 -0.47 -25.22 9.90
CA GLU A 26 -0.54 -26.58 10.45
C GLU A 26 -0.22 -27.62 9.37
N THR A 27 -0.84 -27.47 8.20
CA THR A 27 -0.70 -28.41 7.08
C THR A 27 0.42 -28.04 6.12
N GLY A 28 0.93 -26.81 6.16
CA GLY A 28 1.94 -26.28 5.24
C GLY A 28 1.42 -26.04 3.81
N LYS A 29 0.14 -26.30 3.56
CA LYS A 29 -0.48 -26.10 2.24
C LYS A 29 -0.65 -24.62 1.93
N ARG A 30 -0.61 -24.27 0.66
CA ARG A 30 -0.79 -22.90 0.18
C ARG A 30 -1.69 -22.80 -1.03
N CYS A 31 -2.27 -21.62 -1.17
CA CYS A 31 -2.84 -21.13 -2.41
C CYS A 31 -2.12 -19.83 -2.81
N THR A 32 -1.97 -19.62 -4.11
CA THR A 32 -1.38 -18.44 -4.71
C THR A 32 -2.25 -17.92 -5.85
N GLY A 33 -2.04 -16.65 -6.21
CA GLY A 33 -2.73 -16.05 -7.34
C GLY A 33 -2.36 -14.59 -7.50
N PHE A 34 -2.42 -14.10 -8.74
CA PHE A 34 -2.31 -12.67 -8.99
C PHE A 34 -3.63 -11.99 -8.61
N ILE A 35 -3.55 -10.99 -7.74
CA ILE A 35 -4.70 -10.16 -7.38
C ILE A 35 -4.40 -8.71 -7.75
N THR A 36 -5.43 -7.99 -8.16
CA THR A 36 -5.34 -6.56 -8.48
C THR A 36 -6.06 -5.79 -7.38
N VAL A 37 -5.31 -4.93 -6.68
CA VAL A 37 -5.83 -4.10 -5.59
C VAL A 37 -5.76 -2.64 -5.96
N GLU A 38 -6.74 -1.88 -5.49
CA GLU A 38 -6.72 -0.43 -5.57
C GLU A 38 -5.92 0.11 -4.38
N SER A 39 -4.88 0.90 -4.65
CA SER A 39 -4.01 1.50 -3.65
C SER A 39 -3.74 2.96 -3.99
N CYS A 40 -2.85 3.60 -3.24
CA CYS A 40 -2.53 5.01 -3.40
C CYS A 40 -1.13 5.22 -3.97
N TRP A 41 -1.03 6.20 -4.86
CA TRP A 41 0.20 6.56 -5.55
C TRP A 41 0.15 8.02 -5.99
N GLY A 42 1.28 8.71 -5.86
CA GLY A 42 1.40 10.07 -6.38
C GLY A 42 2.38 10.90 -5.57
N ARG A 43 2.16 12.21 -5.54
CA ARG A 43 3.01 13.17 -4.84
C ARG A 43 2.19 13.94 -3.82
N CYS A 44 2.89 14.40 -2.79
CA CYS A 44 2.34 15.23 -1.74
C CYS A 44 3.30 16.39 -1.49
N ASN A 45 2.75 17.55 -1.15
CA ASN A 45 3.56 18.70 -0.79
C ASN A 45 4.29 18.41 0.53
N SER A 46 5.57 18.74 0.54
CA SER A 46 6.41 18.78 1.72
C SER A 46 7.01 20.17 1.85
N GLY A 47 7.52 20.49 3.03
CA GLY A 47 8.17 21.77 3.23
C GLY A 47 9.01 21.80 4.49
N GLU A 48 9.92 22.77 4.50
CA GLU A 48 10.76 23.11 5.62
C GLU A 48 10.64 24.61 5.86
N ILE A 49 10.34 24.99 7.10
CA ILE A 49 10.28 26.38 7.53
C ILE A 49 11.46 26.58 8.47
N THR A 50 12.31 27.57 8.19
CA THR A 50 13.39 27.96 9.09
C THR A 50 12.80 28.49 10.40
N ASP A 51 13.31 28.03 11.53
CA ASP A 51 12.95 28.49 12.87
C ASP A 51 14.19 29.12 13.53
N TYR A 52 13.99 30.07 14.44
CA TYR A 52 15.07 30.68 15.19
C TYR A 52 15.41 29.91 16.47
N HIS A 53 14.49 29.07 16.95
CA HIS A 53 14.75 28.17 18.07
C HIS A 53 15.24 26.81 17.59
N PHE A 54 16.16 26.21 18.34
CA PHE A 54 16.66 24.85 18.11
C PHE A 54 15.48 23.87 17.96
N PRO A 55 15.41 23.02 16.90
CA PRO A 55 16.49 22.64 15.98
C PRO A 55 16.64 23.52 14.72
N TYR A 56 16.19 24.78 14.78
CA TYR A 56 16.24 25.80 13.72
C TYR A 56 15.39 25.51 12.48
N LYS A 57 14.50 24.52 12.57
CA LYS A 57 13.60 24.16 11.48
C LYS A 57 12.34 23.46 11.94
N LYS A 58 11.26 23.66 11.20
CA LYS A 58 10.04 22.86 11.23
C LYS A 58 9.85 22.22 9.87
N SER A 59 10.01 20.90 9.80
CA SER A 59 9.83 20.13 8.57
C SER A 59 8.50 19.36 8.63
N TYR A 60 7.76 19.35 7.54
CA TYR A 60 6.54 18.54 7.37
C TYR A 60 6.65 17.74 6.08
N HIS A 61 6.46 16.43 6.21
CA HIS A 61 6.58 15.47 5.13
C HIS A 61 5.30 14.65 5.07
N TYR A 62 4.35 15.09 4.25
CA TYR A 62 3.15 14.33 3.97
C TYR A 62 3.44 13.25 2.92
N VAL A 63 2.83 12.08 3.11
CA VAL A 63 2.94 10.94 2.21
C VAL A 63 1.56 10.57 1.67
N CYS A 64 1.53 10.00 0.47
CA CYS A 64 0.30 9.57 -0.19
C CYS A 64 -0.17 8.25 0.43
N MET A 65 -1.25 8.31 1.20
CA MET A 65 -1.78 7.17 1.95
C MET A 65 -3.22 6.86 1.57
N HIS A 66 -3.68 5.66 1.93
CA HIS A 66 -5.09 5.31 1.92
C HIS A 66 -5.85 6.29 2.81
N GLY A 67 -6.91 6.91 2.29
CA GLY A 67 -7.87 7.67 3.08
C GLY A 67 -8.90 6.70 3.65
N GLU A 68 -10.07 6.64 3.02
CA GLU A 68 -11.06 5.61 3.30
C GLU A 68 -10.59 4.25 2.78
N GLN A 69 -10.73 3.23 3.62
CA GLN A 69 -10.29 1.87 3.33
C GLN A 69 -11.48 0.92 3.23
N LYS A 70 -11.28 -0.20 2.53
CA LYS A 70 -12.24 -1.30 2.44
C LYS A 70 -11.50 -2.63 2.50
N LYS A 71 -12.05 -3.59 3.24
CA LYS A 71 -11.63 -4.99 3.13
C LYS A 71 -12.28 -5.62 1.90
N SER A 72 -11.46 -6.23 1.04
CA SER A 72 -11.92 -6.93 -0.16
C SER A 72 -11.39 -8.36 -0.16
N MET A 73 -12.22 -9.28 -0.62
CA MET A 73 -11.88 -10.69 -0.72
C MET A 73 -11.54 -11.03 -2.17
N PHE A 74 -10.45 -11.75 -2.36
CA PHE A 74 -9.95 -12.19 -3.67
C PHE A 74 -9.85 -13.71 -3.70
N GLU A 75 -10.19 -14.32 -4.84
CA GLU A 75 -10.04 -15.76 -5.02
C GLU A 75 -8.65 -16.09 -5.59
N LEU A 76 -7.97 -17.05 -4.98
CA LEU A 76 -6.70 -17.60 -5.40
C LEU A 76 -6.95 -18.88 -6.20
N ASN A 77 -6.45 -18.90 -7.43
CA ASN A 77 -6.78 -19.94 -8.40
C ASN A 77 -5.80 -21.12 -8.38
N ASP A 78 -4.57 -20.92 -7.88
CA ASP A 78 -3.54 -21.95 -7.81
C ASP A 78 -3.44 -22.44 -6.37
N CYS A 79 -3.69 -23.72 -6.11
CA CYS A 79 -3.74 -24.30 -4.77
C CYS A 79 -3.14 -25.69 -4.76
N ASP A 80 -2.46 -26.02 -3.66
CA ASP A 80 -1.99 -27.38 -3.43
C ASP A 80 -3.15 -28.40 -3.44
N PRO A 81 -2.88 -29.66 -3.82
CA PRO A 81 -3.87 -30.74 -3.72
C PRO A 81 -4.47 -30.86 -2.31
N ASP A 82 -5.79 -30.97 -2.24
CA ASP A 82 -6.57 -31.04 -0.99
C ASP A 82 -6.34 -29.85 -0.04
N ALA A 83 -5.96 -28.67 -0.57
CA ALA A 83 -5.91 -27.45 0.21
C ALA A 83 -7.32 -27.09 0.75
N PRO A 84 -7.46 -26.74 2.04
CA PRO A 84 -8.72 -26.31 2.61
C PRO A 84 -9.35 -25.14 1.85
N ARG A 85 -10.69 -25.12 1.73
CA ARG A 85 -11.42 -24.09 0.98
C ARG A 85 -11.14 -22.66 1.46
N TYR A 86 -10.87 -22.44 2.74
CA TYR A 86 -10.58 -21.10 3.26
C TYR A 86 -9.26 -20.52 2.75
N LEU A 87 -8.32 -21.35 2.25
CA LEU A 87 -7.07 -20.87 1.66
C LEU A 87 -7.28 -20.22 0.30
N ARG A 88 -8.39 -20.53 -0.38
CA ARG A 88 -8.74 -19.94 -1.68
C ARG A 88 -9.13 -18.47 -1.58
N TYR A 89 -9.45 -17.96 -0.40
CA TYR A 89 -9.92 -16.59 -0.22
C TYR A 89 -8.89 -15.74 0.51
N TYR A 90 -8.34 -14.74 -0.18
CA TYR A 90 -7.38 -13.80 0.36
C TYR A 90 -8.04 -12.46 0.68
N GLU A 91 -8.00 -12.03 1.93
CA GLU A 91 -8.49 -10.73 2.36
C GLU A 91 -7.36 -9.70 2.22
N ALA A 92 -7.63 -8.60 1.49
CA ALA A 92 -6.73 -7.47 1.40
C ALA A 92 -7.46 -6.16 1.72
N VAL A 93 -6.71 -5.18 2.24
CA VAL A 93 -7.20 -3.82 2.42
C VAL A 93 -6.94 -3.02 1.14
N VAL A 94 -7.99 -2.40 0.60
CA VAL A 94 -7.94 -1.58 -0.61
C VAL A 94 -8.34 -0.14 -0.30
N ALA A 95 -7.77 0.80 -1.06
CA ALA A 95 -8.08 2.21 -0.96
C ALA A 95 -9.39 2.54 -1.69
N LYS A 96 -10.35 3.15 -0.99
CA LYS A 96 -11.48 3.84 -1.62
C LYS A 96 -11.10 5.24 -2.05
N THR A 97 -10.37 5.95 -1.19
CA THR A 97 -9.84 7.29 -1.44
C THR A 97 -8.36 7.36 -1.07
N CYS A 98 -7.66 8.36 -1.58
CA CYS A 98 -6.25 8.60 -1.30
C CYS A 98 -6.08 10.03 -0.79
N VAL A 99 -5.19 10.22 0.18
CA VAL A 99 -5.00 11.50 0.86
C VAL A 99 -3.53 11.73 1.21
N CYS A 100 -3.10 12.98 1.11
CA CYS A 100 -1.81 13.42 1.63
C CYS A 100 -1.93 13.72 3.13
N ARG A 101 -1.21 12.98 3.96
CA ARG A 101 -1.17 13.18 5.41
C ARG A 101 0.16 12.71 6.00
N MET A 102 0.40 12.98 7.29
CA MET A 102 1.57 12.42 7.97
C MET A 102 1.46 10.89 7.99
N CYS A 103 2.60 10.21 7.89
CA CYS A 103 2.60 8.76 7.92
C CYS A 103 2.13 8.25 9.29
N GLU A 104 1.07 7.45 9.30
CA GLU A 104 0.53 6.82 10.51
C GLU A 104 1.06 5.40 10.64
N THR A 105 1.96 5.18 11.61
CA THR A 105 2.59 3.87 11.86
C THR A 105 1.62 2.78 12.30
N SER A 106 0.41 3.16 12.73
CA SER A 106 -0.69 2.23 13.03
C SER A 106 -1.33 1.62 11.78
N GLN A 107 -1.12 2.22 10.60
CA GLN A 107 -1.76 1.81 9.35
C GLN A 107 -0.75 1.40 8.27
N ALA A 108 0.48 1.91 8.34
CA ALA A 108 1.51 1.67 7.35
C ALA A 108 2.90 1.56 8.00
N ASN A 109 3.82 0.88 7.31
CA ASN A 109 5.23 0.99 7.67
C ASN A 109 5.78 2.30 7.09
N CYS A 110 6.23 3.21 7.95
CA CYS A 110 6.71 4.54 7.58
C CYS A 110 8.20 4.54 7.23
N GLU A 111 8.60 3.60 6.39
CA GLU A 111 9.96 3.49 5.87
C GLU A 111 10.07 4.16 4.51
N SER A 112 11.26 4.67 4.19
CA SER A 112 11.57 5.01 2.80
C SER A 112 11.71 3.71 2.00
N PHE A 113 11.53 3.80 0.67
CA PHE A 113 11.76 2.67 -0.21
C PHE A 113 13.12 2.04 0.09
N PRO A 114 13.22 0.72 0.38
CA PRO A 114 14.50 0.10 0.60
C PRO A 114 15.31 0.27 -0.68
N THR A 115 16.38 1.05 -0.60
CA THR A 115 17.35 1.16 -1.68
C THR A 115 18.12 -0.16 -1.73
N VAL A 116 17.52 -1.18 -2.36
CA VAL A 116 18.29 -2.32 -2.86
C VAL A 116 19.05 -1.78 -4.09
N TYR A 117 20.18 -1.13 -3.82
CA TYR A 117 21.21 -0.99 -4.83
C TYR A 117 21.97 -2.31 -4.88
N ASN A 118 22.16 -2.81 -6.11
CA ASN A 118 23.20 -3.81 -6.44
C ASN A 118 24.57 -3.35 -5.92
#